data_AF-A0A444HHV1-F1
#
_entry.id   AF-A0A444HHV1-F1
#
_cell.length_a   1.000
_cell.length_b   1.000
_cell.length_c   1.000
_cell.angle_alpha   90.00
_cell.angle_beta   90.00
_cell.angle_gamma   90.00
#
_symmetry.space_group_name_H-M   'P 1'
#
loop_
_entity.id
_entity.type
_entity.pdbx_description
1 polymer ?
#
loop_
_entity_poly.entity_id
_entity_poly.type
_entity_poly.pdbx_seq_one_letter_code
_entity_poly.pdbx_strand_id
1 'polypeptide(L)'
;MRFAISFLVKCLFSRSLLVFLLLTLPIGAATLQAAEEKKAAQPPMSFILVRSFLCQENCPEWISAEGRITSDTPARLRKILKKIGDRKLPVVFRSEGGDVDAAYAMGRMIRKAGLETAVGGTQLKDCPVEDTRCQAAIAKDGTAVGDTYSAGAYCFSACPLAFAGGTSRVASQWAFIGVHQITTVYNKVRVSYRIEYKIVNGKKKEISRKEVGRKVAGQSSSTKLGKKATAALTAYLKEMGVSQDVIGLMMGATPDSINIVAPADAVRMGLATDVLAYNERPGMPLCAPDAMAEAICHGHPVAEAPVPAKATVSQAPVQDAAADTSETLPRTRPMDFLVMYHGNCQEECTQWISADGDITPDTPARLEAILKTLGERKLPVVLQSNGGDMDAAFAMGRMVRAAGLETSIGRTQLPNCPKLDPRCIASIAKSGPTEGEVFAGRAYCLSTCTVVLTSGTPRIVGYSAIGLVRPAAAEYTKFFAYFDEMGVRAETYEMMMLATSIEQGNILRSQALDLGIINGIIPYGEEPGSHVCGPDAKESLRCPRNQKAEIVPAAALAN
;
A
#
# COMPACT_ATOMS: atom_id res chain seq x y z
N MET A 1 -11.11 65.40 54.07
CA MET A 1 -9.90 64.56 53.86
C MET A 1 -10.30 63.09 53.97
N ARG A 2 -10.74 62.50 52.86
CA ARG A 2 -11.45 61.21 52.79
C ARG A 2 -10.76 60.20 51.85
N PHE A 3 -9.47 60.36 51.56
CA PHE A 3 -8.80 59.62 50.47
C PHE A 3 -7.62 58.73 50.86
N ALA A 4 -7.25 58.60 52.15
CA ALA A 4 -6.06 57.82 52.53
C ALA A 4 -6.31 56.55 53.36
N ILE A 5 -7.55 56.29 53.82
CA ILE A 5 -7.83 55.15 54.73
C ILE A 5 -8.49 53.96 53.99
N SER A 6 -9.03 54.16 52.77
CA SER A 6 -9.74 53.11 52.04
C SER A 6 -8.86 52.19 51.19
N PHE A 7 -7.55 52.46 51.07
CA PHE A 7 -6.64 51.67 50.21
C PHE A 7 -5.87 50.55 50.94
N LEU A 8 -5.72 50.65 52.26
CA LEU A 8 -4.97 49.65 53.04
C LEU A 8 -5.81 48.45 53.51
N VAL A 9 -7.15 48.57 53.55
CA VAL A 9 -8.03 47.47 53.98
C VAL A 9 -8.40 46.51 52.84
N LYS A 10 -8.32 46.95 51.57
CA LYS A 10 -8.63 46.09 50.40
C LYS A 10 -7.48 45.17 49.95
N CYS A 11 -6.23 45.47 50.29
CA CYS A 11 -5.08 44.63 49.91
C CYS A 11 -4.83 43.43 50.83
N LEU A 12 -5.29 43.48 52.08
CA LEU A 12 -5.11 42.38 53.05
C LEU A 12 -6.18 41.28 52.92
N PHE A 13 -7.40 41.64 52.49
CA PHE A 13 -8.46 40.66 52.24
C PHE A 13 -8.33 39.93 50.90
N SER A 14 -7.69 40.53 49.89
CA SER A 14 -7.49 39.90 48.58
C SER A 14 -6.43 38.78 48.60
N ARG A 15 -5.37 38.94 49.41
CA ARG A 15 -4.32 37.91 49.53
C ARG A 15 -4.75 36.69 50.34
N SER A 16 -5.63 36.86 51.33
CA SER A 16 -6.11 35.73 52.15
C SER A 16 -7.11 34.85 51.41
N LEU A 17 -7.89 35.41 50.48
CA LEU A 17 -8.83 34.64 49.66
C LEU A 17 -8.13 33.84 48.55
N LEU A 18 -6.99 34.34 48.03
CA LEU A 18 -6.21 33.64 47.01
C LEU A 18 -5.43 32.44 47.58
N VAL A 19 -5.01 32.51 48.84
CA VAL A 19 -4.29 31.41 49.52
C VAL A 19 -5.24 30.27 49.90
N PHE A 20 -6.48 30.56 50.28
CA PHE A 20 -7.47 29.51 50.60
C PHE A 20 -8.04 28.80 49.36
N LEU A 21 -8.06 29.45 48.19
CA LEU A 21 -8.52 28.83 46.94
C LEU A 21 -7.47 27.89 46.30
N LEU A 22 -6.19 28.03 46.68
CA LEU A 22 -5.09 27.18 46.19
C LEU A 22 -4.85 25.91 47.04
N LEU A 23 -5.52 25.79 48.20
CA LEU A 23 -5.33 24.67 49.15
C LEU A 23 -6.42 23.60 49.11
N THR A 24 -7.37 23.67 48.17
CA THR A 24 -8.45 22.67 48.02
C THR A 24 -8.45 21.93 46.69
N LEU A 25 -7.41 22.09 45.86
CA LEU A 25 -7.21 21.23 44.69
C LEU A 25 -6.61 19.90 45.17
N PRO A 26 -7.27 18.75 44.93
CA PRO A 26 -6.66 17.46 45.22
C PRO A 26 -5.47 17.31 44.27
N ILE A 27 -4.26 17.23 44.85
CA ILE A 27 -3.07 16.78 44.12
C ILE A 27 -3.23 15.28 43.90
N GLY A 28 -4.14 14.91 43.00
CA GLY A 28 -4.05 13.64 42.30
C GLY A 28 -2.85 13.76 41.38
N ALA A 29 -1.73 13.15 41.78
CA ALA A 29 -0.63 12.88 40.88
C ALA A 29 -1.14 11.90 39.81
N ALA A 30 -1.83 12.43 38.80
CA ALA A 30 -2.05 11.76 37.55
C ALA A 30 -0.68 11.68 36.90
N THR A 31 0.03 10.58 37.16
CA THR A 31 1.04 10.09 36.24
C THR A 31 0.34 9.96 34.89
N LEU A 32 0.49 10.96 34.03
CA LEU A 32 0.32 10.82 32.59
C LEU A 32 1.40 9.83 32.14
N GLN A 33 1.15 8.55 32.35
CA GLN A 33 1.64 7.53 31.44
C GLN A 33 1.03 7.92 30.10
N ALA A 34 1.86 8.53 29.24
CA ALA A 34 1.65 8.47 27.82
C ALA A 34 1.50 6.99 27.47
N ALA A 35 0.26 6.53 27.42
CA ALA A 35 -0.07 5.27 26.80
C ALA A 35 0.24 5.49 25.32
N GLU A 36 1.39 5.00 24.88
CA GLU A 36 1.60 4.73 23.46
C GLU A 36 0.36 3.97 22.98
N GLU A 37 -0.39 4.58 22.07
CA GLU A 37 -1.45 3.90 21.33
C GLU A 37 -0.80 2.76 20.54
N LYS A 38 -0.81 1.58 21.14
CA LYS A 38 -0.37 0.34 20.50
C LYS A 38 -1.33 0.08 19.34
N LYS A 39 -0.92 0.44 18.12
CA LYS A 39 -1.59 0.06 16.87
C LYS A 39 -2.06 -1.39 16.98
N ALA A 40 -3.36 -1.62 16.86
CA ALA A 40 -3.95 -2.94 17.09
C ALA A 40 -3.33 -3.96 16.13
N ALA A 41 -2.62 -4.94 16.69
CA ALA A 41 -1.94 -5.99 15.97
C ALA A 41 -2.97 -6.88 15.24
N GLN A 42 -2.76 -7.23 13.97
CA GLN A 42 -3.68 -8.18 13.29
C GLN A 42 -3.78 -9.51 14.03
N PRO A 43 -4.94 -10.17 13.96
CA PRO A 43 -5.14 -11.47 14.58
C PRO A 43 -4.12 -12.51 14.09
N PRO A 44 -3.81 -13.54 14.89
CA PRO A 44 -2.95 -14.64 14.47
C PRO A 44 -3.46 -15.29 13.17
N MET A 45 -2.53 -15.67 12.30
CA MET A 45 -2.87 -16.19 10.99
C MET A 45 -3.76 -17.42 11.09
N SER A 46 -4.86 -17.37 10.34
CA SER A 46 -5.86 -18.43 10.25
C SER A 46 -6.00 -18.95 8.83
N PHE A 47 -6.24 -20.25 8.71
CA PHE A 47 -6.39 -20.96 7.45
C PHE A 47 -7.84 -21.40 7.26
N ILE A 48 -8.45 -21.04 6.14
CA ILE A 48 -9.79 -21.52 5.74
C ILE A 48 -9.68 -22.15 4.36
N LEU A 49 -10.32 -23.29 4.16
CA LEU A 49 -10.51 -23.86 2.83
C LEU A 49 -11.72 -23.19 2.18
N VAL A 50 -11.49 -22.48 1.08
CA VAL A 50 -12.52 -21.68 0.42
C VAL A 50 -12.76 -22.20 -0.99
N ARG A 51 -14.03 -22.27 -1.38
CA ARG A 51 -14.47 -22.57 -2.74
C ARG A 51 -15.07 -21.32 -3.37
N SER A 52 -14.78 -21.06 -4.64
CA SER A 52 -15.39 -19.94 -5.37
C SER A 52 -16.92 -20.08 -5.44
N PHE A 53 -17.65 -18.97 -5.36
CA PHE A 53 -19.11 -18.96 -5.48
C PHE A 53 -19.59 -18.64 -6.91
N LEU A 54 -18.70 -18.18 -7.78
CA LEU A 54 -19.02 -17.76 -9.16
C LEU A 54 -19.01 -18.91 -10.18
N CYS A 55 -18.82 -20.16 -9.72
CA CYS A 55 -18.65 -21.34 -10.56
C CYS A 55 -19.76 -22.36 -10.33
N GLN A 56 -20.20 -23.02 -11.41
CA GLN A 56 -21.22 -24.06 -11.38
C GLN A 56 -20.61 -25.47 -11.31
N GLU A 57 -19.51 -25.71 -12.02
CA GLU A 57 -18.77 -26.98 -12.02
C GLU A 57 -17.26 -26.73 -11.87
N ASN A 58 -16.52 -27.71 -11.31
CA ASN A 58 -15.05 -27.67 -11.13
C ASN A 58 -14.52 -26.35 -10.52
N CYS A 59 -15.22 -25.87 -9.50
CA CYS A 59 -14.91 -24.64 -8.80
C CYS A 59 -13.47 -24.56 -8.29
N PRO A 60 -12.74 -23.47 -8.56
CA PRO A 60 -11.46 -23.20 -7.92
C PRO A 60 -11.61 -23.24 -6.39
N GLU A 61 -10.65 -23.90 -5.75
CA GLU A 61 -10.54 -23.98 -4.30
C GLU A 61 -9.14 -23.55 -3.88
N TRP A 62 -9.05 -22.79 -2.80
CA TRP A 62 -7.78 -22.30 -2.26
C TRP A 62 -7.77 -22.33 -0.74
N ILE A 63 -6.56 -22.20 -0.19
CA ILE A 63 -6.33 -22.05 1.24
C ILE A 63 -6.14 -20.55 1.51
N SER A 64 -7.15 -19.90 2.10
CA SER A 64 -7.05 -18.52 2.56
C SER A 64 -6.17 -18.45 3.81
N ALA A 65 -5.00 -17.83 3.70
CA ALA A 65 -3.99 -17.67 4.75
C ALA A 65 -3.82 -16.19 5.10
N GLU A 66 -4.59 -15.70 6.09
CA GLU A 66 -4.56 -14.28 6.47
C GLU A 66 -4.36 -14.08 7.97
N GLY A 67 -3.68 -12.98 8.32
CA GLY A 67 -3.32 -12.56 9.68
C GLY A 67 -1.81 -12.57 9.94
N ARG A 68 -1.41 -12.29 11.19
CA ARG A 68 0.00 -12.26 11.61
C ARG A 68 0.59 -13.67 11.73
N ILE A 69 1.78 -13.87 11.17
CA ILE A 69 2.56 -15.11 11.34
C ILE A 69 3.08 -15.18 12.77
N THR A 70 2.74 -16.24 13.48
CA THR A 70 3.16 -16.51 14.87
C THR A 70 3.85 -17.85 14.95
N SER A 71 4.49 -18.15 16.09
CA SER A 71 5.13 -19.45 16.34
C SER A 71 4.19 -20.65 16.18
N ASP A 72 2.88 -20.45 16.38
CA ASP A 72 1.86 -21.51 16.28
C ASP A 72 1.30 -21.68 14.85
N THR A 73 1.54 -20.71 13.96
CA THR A 73 1.03 -20.71 12.59
C THR A 73 1.45 -21.97 11.80
N PRO A 74 2.69 -22.49 11.88
CA PRO A 74 3.08 -23.73 11.20
C PRO A 74 2.28 -24.95 11.66
N ALA A 75 1.86 -25.01 12.93
CA ALA A 75 1.02 -26.09 13.43
C ALA A 75 -0.40 -26.03 12.85
N ARG A 76 -0.95 -24.82 12.68
CA ARG A 76 -2.25 -24.59 12.03
C ARG A 76 -2.20 -24.94 10.54
N LEU A 77 -1.13 -24.55 9.84
CA LEU A 77 -0.90 -24.95 8.44
C LEU A 77 -0.83 -26.47 8.31
N ARG A 78 -0.11 -27.16 9.21
CA ARG A 78 -0.03 -28.62 9.18
C ARG A 78 -1.41 -29.29 9.32
N LYS A 79 -2.34 -28.70 10.09
CA LYS A 79 -3.71 -29.22 10.20
C LYS A 79 -4.48 -29.09 8.89
N ILE A 80 -4.38 -27.94 8.19
CA ILE A 80 -5.07 -27.76 6.91
C ILE A 80 -4.47 -28.67 5.82
N LEU A 81 -3.14 -28.83 5.79
CA LEU A 81 -2.46 -29.73 4.87
C LEU A 81 -2.89 -31.19 5.05
N LYS A 82 -3.14 -31.63 6.29
CA LYS A 82 -3.73 -32.95 6.55
C LYS A 82 -5.17 -33.07 6.06
N LYS A 83 -5.97 -31.99 6.19
CA LYS A 83 -7.37 -31.97 5.75
C LYS A 83 -7.51 -32.07 4.23
N ILE A 84 -6.64 -31.39 3.48
CA ILE A 84 -6.70 -31.39 2.01
C ILE A 84 -6.08 -32.66 1.38
N GLY A 85 -5.26 -33.41 2.12
CA GLY A 85 -4.57 -34.60 1.61
C GLY A 85 -3.61 -34.25 0.46
N ASP A 86 -3.72 -34.97 -0.65
CA ASP A 86 -2.84 -34.80 -1.82
C ASP A 86 -3.27 -33.68 -2.78
N ARG A 87 -4.41 -33.02 -2.50
CA ARG A 87 -4.96 -31.94 -3.33
C ARG A 87 -3.97 -30.77 -3.41
N LYS A 88 -3.72 -30.30 -4.64
CA LYS A 88 -2.80 -29.19 -4.93
C LYS A 88 -3.52 -27.85 -4.93
N LEU A 89 -3.99 -27.42 -3.76
CA LEU A 89 -4.69 -26.15 -3.63
C LEU A 89 -3.70 -24.99 -3.44
N PRO A 90 -3.86 -23.87 -4.17
CA PRO A 90 -3.04 -22.68 -3.95
C PRO A 90 -3.26 -22.10 -2.54
N VAL A 91 -2.19 -21.57 -1.95
CA VAL A 91 -2.21 -20.84 -0.67
C VAL A 91 -2.21 -19.35 -0.96
N VAL A 92 -3.29 -18.66 -0.58
CA VAL A 92 -3.48 -17.23 -0.84
C VAL A 92 -3.17 -16.43 0.42
N PHE A 93 -2.13 -15.61 0.37
CA PHE A 93 -1.60 -14.85 1.51
C PHE A 93 -2.10 -13.40 1.56
N ARG A 94 -2.58 -13.01 2.74
CA ARG A 94 -2.71 -11.60 3.16
C ARG A 94 -2.18 -11.40 4.58
N SER A 95 -0.98 -10.88 4.73
CA SER A 95 -0.29 -10.87 6.02
C SER A 95 0.69 -9.72 6.16
N GLU A 96 0.71 -9.11 7.35
CA GLU A 96 1.73 -8.12 7.75
C GLU A 96 3.09 -8.76 8.10
N GLY A 97 3.18 -10.09 8.03
CA GLY A 97 4.35 -10.87 8.44
C GLY A 97 4.29 -11.25 9.92
N GLY A 98 5.43 -11.27 10.60
CA GLY A 98 5.56 -11.70 11.99
C GLY A 98 6.81 -12.57 12.22
N ASP A 99 6.62 -13.75 12.80
CA ASP A 99 7.72 -14.64 13.17
C ASP A 99 8.42 -15.23 11.93
N VAL A 100 9.73 -14.95 11.81
CA VAL A 100 10.55 -15.34 10.64
C VAL A 100 10.82 -16.85 10.61
N ASP A 101 11.05 -17.48 11.75
CA ASP A 101 11.30 -18.93 11.81
C ASP A 101 10.05 -19.73 11.46
N ALA A 102 8.88 -19.26 11.90
CA ALA A 102 7.59 -19.77 11.51
C ALA A 102 7.36 -19.60 10.00
N ALA A 103 7.71 -18.45 9.42
CA ALA A 103 7.60 -18.24 7.97
C ALA A 103 8.49 -19.20 7.17
N TYR A 104 9.74 -19.44 7.60
CA TYR A 104 10.60 -20.46 6.99
C TYR A 104 10.00 -21.86 7.09
N ALA A 105 9.45 -22.22 8.25
CA ALA A 105 8.80 -23.50 8.45
C ALA A 105 7.59 -23.66 7.53
N MET A 106 6.77 -22.62 7.39
CA MET A 106 5.62 -22.60 6.49
C MET A 106 6.06 -22.78 5.03
N GLY A 107 7.02 -21.99 4.54
CA GLY A 107 7.45 -22.10 3.14
C GLY A 107 8.04 -23.47 2.81
N ARG A 108 8.79 -24.10 3.73
CA ARG A 108 9.24 -25.49 3.56
C ARG A 108 8.08 -26.50 3.52
N MET A 109 7.03 -26.31 4.33
CA MET A 109 5.84 -27.18 4.28
C MET A 109 5.09 -27.03 2.96
N ILE A 110 4.92 -25.79 2.47
CA ILE A 110 4.28 -25.47 1.20
C ILE A 110 5.06 -26.09 0.04
N ARG A 111 6.38 -25.88 0.00
CA ARG A 111 7.28 -26.44 -1.01
C ARG A 111 7.21 -27.97 -1.03
N LYS A 112 7.30 -28.60 0.14
CA LYS A 112 7.22 -30.07 0.27
C LYS A 112 5.86 -30.62 -0.18
N ALA A 113 4.78 -29.89 0.07
CA ALA A 113 3.44 -30.26 -0.37
C ALA A 113 3.23 -29.98 -1.87
N GLY A 114 4.14 -29.29 -2.54
CA GLY A 114 4.05 -28.94 -3.96
C GLY A 114 2.91 -27.98 -4.25
N LEU A 115 2.59 -27.10 -3.30
CA LEU A 115 1.49 -26.15 -3.45
C LEU A 115 1.97 -24.86 -4.11
N GLU A 116 1.06 -24.23 -4.84
CA GLU A 116 1.24 -22.88 -5.36
C GLU A 116 0.98 -21.84 -4.26
N THR A 117 1.52 -20.64 -4.43
CA THR A 117 1.26 -19.51 -3.54
C THR A 117 0.83 -18.28 -4.34
N ALA A 118 -0.08 -17.51 -3.75
CA ALA A 118 -0.51 -16.25 -4.31
C ALA A 118 -0.59 -15.15 -3.25
N VAL A 119 -0.47 -13.88 -3.66
CA VAL A 119 -0.82 -12.74 -2.80
C VAL A 119 -2.22 -12.26 -3.17
N GLY A 120 -3.13 -12.26 -2.20
CA GLY A 120 -4.54 -11.95 -2.39
C GLY A 120 -5.28 -11.97 -1.05
N GLY A 121 -6.41 -11.28 -0.98
CA GLY A 121 -7.36 -11.40 0.12
C GLY A 121 -8.54 -12.28 -0.25
N THR A 122 -9.29 -12.72 0.75
CA THR A 122 -10.52 -13.49 0.57
C THR A 122 -11.71 -12.72 1.15
N GLN A 123 -12.75 -12.58 0.33
CA GLN A 123 -14.07 -12.11 0.71
C GLN A 123 -14.99 -13.31 0.77
N LEU A 124 -15.41 -13.70 1.97
CA LEU A 124 -16.42 -14.74 2.14
C LEU A 124 -17.79 -14.20 1.74
N LYS A 125 -18.61 -15.10 1.19
CA LYS A 125 -19.99 -14.83 0.84
C LYS A 125 -20.76 -14.41 2.10
N ASP A 126 -21.63 -13.42 1.96
CA ASP A 126 -22.49 -12.88 3.03
C ASP A 126 -21.74 -12.17 4.18
N CYS A 127 -20.43 -11.96 4.05
CA CYS A 127 -19.68 -11.14 4.99
C CYS A 127 -19.67 -9.65 4.60
N PRO A 128 -19.68 -8.73 5.58
CA PRO A 128 -19.54 -7.30 5.33
C PRO A 128 -18.13 -6.96 4.83
N VAL A 129 -17.96 -5.76 4.26
CA VAL A 129 -16.69 -5.31 3.65
C VAL A 129 -15.60 -5.08 4.70
N GLU A 130 -16.01 -4.76 5.93
CA GLU A 130 -15.14 -4.48 7.07
C GLU A 130 -14.63 -5.77 7.74
N ASP A 131 -15.37 -6.87 7.59
CA ASP A 131 -15.02 -8.21 8.11
C ASP A 131 -15.14 -9.25 7.00
N THR A 132 -14.20 -9.20 6.05
CA THR A 132 -14.19 -10.04 4.84
C THR A 132 -14.11 -11.54 5.11
N ARG A 133 -13.79 -11.95 6.35
CA ARG A 133 -13.71 -13.35 6.81
C ARG A 133 -14.54 -13.60 8.07
N CYS A 134 -15.72 -12.98 8.14
CA CYS A 134 -16.64 -13.10 9.26
C CYS A 134 -16.93 -14.55 9.65
N GLN A 135 -16.99 -14.81 10.96
CA GLN A 135 -17.16 -16.18 11.48
C GLN A 135 -18.47 -16.83 11.06
N ALA A 136 -19.53 -16.04 10.83
CA ALA A 136 -20.84 -16.54 10.43
C ALA A 136 -20.82 -17.27 9.07
N ALA A 137 -19.91 -16.89 8.16
CA ALA A 137 -19.79 -17.50 6.83
C ALA A 137 -18.91 -18.77 6.82
N ILE A 138 -18.31 -19.14 7.96
CA ILE A 138 -17.43 -20.31 8.07
C ILE A 138 -18.24 -21.49 8.59
N ALA A 139 -18.33 -22.55 7.79
CA ALA A 139 -19.00 -23.78 8.17
C ALA A 139 -18.31 -24.46 9.37
N LYS A 140 -19.04 -25.31 10.09
CA LYS A 140 -18.54 -26.02 11.29
C LYS A 140 -17.29 -26.86 11.03
N ASP A 141 -17.12 -27.34 9.81
CA ASP A 141 -15.95 -28.13 9.41
C ASP A 141 -14.74 -27.25 9.03
N GLY A 142 -14.90 -25.92 8.99
CA GLY A 142 -13.88 -24.95 8.61
C GLY A 142 -13.78 -24.66 7.12
N THR A 143 -14.78 -25.04 6.32
CA THR A 143 -14.91 -24.60 4.91
C THR A 143 -15.74 -23.33 4.80
N ALA A 144 -15.54 -22.59 3.71
CA ALA A 144 -16.38 -21.44 3.39
C ALA A 144 -16.52 -21.28 1.88
N VAL A 145 -17.47 -20.43 1.48
CA VAL A 145 -17.70 -20.04 0.09
C VAL A 145 -17.38 -18.55 -0.02
N GLY A 146 -16.68 -18.15 -1.06
CA GLY A 146 -16.21 -16.77 -1.20
C GLY A 146 -15.49 -16.53 -2.51
N ASP A 147 -14.85 -15.38 -2.64
CA ASP A 147 -14.00 -15.03 -3.78
C ASP A 147 -12.69 -14.43 -3.30
N THR A 148 -11.65 -14.59 -4.12
CA THR A 148 -10.38 -13.89 -3.94
C THR A 148 -10.39 -12.53 -4.61
N TYR A 149 -9.67 -11.59 -4.01
CA TYR A 149 -9.36 -10.31 -4.63
C TYR A 149 -7.87 -10.02 -4.49
N SER A 150 -7.33 -9.27 -5.45
CA SER A 150 -5.94 -8.82 -5.38
C SER A 150 -5.79 -7.39 -4.91
N ALA A 151 -6.81 -6.56 -5.12
CA ALA A 151 -6.76 -5.12 -4.86
C ALA A 151 -6.45 -4.83 -3.38
N GLY A 152 -5.31 -4.19 -3.12
CA GLY A 152 -4.90 -3.85 -1.77
C GLY A 152 -4.51 -5.05 -0.90
N ALA A 153 -4.44 -6.26 -1.46
CA ALA A 153 -3.89 -7.40 -0.75
C ALA A 153 -2.38 -7.20 -0.53
N TYR A 154 -1.85 -7.76 0.54
CA TYR A 154 -0.45 -7.52 0.92
C TYR A 154 0.19 -8.75 1.55
N CYS A 155 1.50 -8.90 1.32
CA CYS A 155 2.35 -9.88 1.95
C CYS A 155 3.66 -9.19 2.35
N PHE A 156 3.75 -8.83 3.62
CA PHE A 156 4.79 -7.98 4.16
C PHE A 156 5.74 -8.70 5.12
N SER A 157 6.95 -8.16 5.26
CA SER A 157 7.94 -8.56 6.26
C SER A 157 8.32 -10.05 6.17
N ALA A 158 7.91 -10.89 7.12
CA ALA A 158 8.14 -12.32 7.09
C ALA A 158 7.24 -13.09 6.09
N CYS A 159 6.12 -12.50 5.64
CA CYS A 159 5.20 -13.18 4.73
C CYS A 159 5.84 -13.58 3.38
N PRO A 160 6.62 -12.71 2.69
CA PRO A 160 7.33 -13.07 1.47
C PRO A 160 8.21 -14.33 1.60
N LEU A 161 8.73 -14.62 2.80
CA LEU A 161 9.52 -15.82 3.06
C LEU A 161 8.64 -17.08 3.01
N ALA A 162 7.43 -17.05 3.57
CA ALA A 162 6.48 -18.16 3.45
C ALA A 162 5.95 -18.30 2.01
N PHE A 163 5.64 -17.17 1.36
CA PHE A 163 5.22 -17.09 -0.04
C PHE A 163 6.23 -17.72 -1.00
N ALA A 164 7.53 -17.52 -0.77
CA ALA A 164 8.61 -18.10 -1.57
C ALA A 164 8.61 -19.65 -1.61
N GLY A 165 7.89 -20.29 -0.69
CA GLY A 165 7.71 -21.75 -0.64
C GLY A 165 6.90 -22.32 -1.82
N GLY A 166 6.14 -21.51 -2.54
CA GLY A 166 5.29 -21.97 -3.64
C GLY A 166 6.06 -22.55 -4.83
N THR A 167 5.52 -23.58 -5.47
CA THR A 167 6.04 -24.12 -6.74
C THR A 167 5.82 -23.15 -7.89
N SER A 168 4.61 -22.60 -7.98
CA SER A 168 4.29 -21.36 -8.68
C SER A 168 3.95 -20.29 -7.65
N ARG A 169 4.40 -19.06 -7.90
CA ARG A 169 4.34 -17.93 -6.96
C ARG A 169 3.85 -16.70 -7.71
N VAL A 170 2.60 -16.34 -7.50
CA VAL A 170 1.96 -15.29 -8.28
C VAL A 170 1.44 -14.16 -7.40
N ALA A 171 1.71 -12.95 -7.80
CA ALA A 171 1.02 -11.80 -7.25
C ALA A 171 0.47 -11.03 -8.43
N SER A 172 -0.79 -10.64 -8.38
CA SER A 172 -1.21 -9.68 -9.37
C SER A 172 -0.45 -8.38 -9.12
N GLN A 173 -0.19 -7.65 -10.19
CA GLN A 173 -1.08 -6.53 -10.36
C GLN A 173 -1.23 -5.58 -9.14
N TRP A 174 -2.38 -5.71 -8.51
CA TRP A 174 -2.91 -4.85 -7.48
C TRP A 174 -2.53 -5.26 -6.05
N ALA A 175 -1.68 -6.28 -5.90
CA ALA A 175 -1.25 -6.83 -4.62
C ALA A 175 0.21 -6.43 -4.31
N PHE A 176 0.50 -6.23 -3.02
CA PHE A 176 1.79 -5.73 -2.58
C PHE A 176 2.65 -6.83 -1.94
N ILE A 177 3.88 -6.98 -2.41
CA ILE A 177 4.93 -7.72 -1.71
C ILE A 177 5.85 -6.69 -1.11
N GLY A 178 6.11 -6.77 0.18
CA GLY A 178 6.89 -5.76 0.90
C GLY A 178 7.90 -6.37 1.84
N VAL A 179 9.10 -5.79 1.86
CA VAL A 179 10.24 -6.28 2.63
C VAL A 179 10.87 -5.16 3.45
N HIS A 180 11.42 -5.50 4.61
CA HIS A 180 12.17 -4.58 5.46
C HIS A 180 13.17 -5.36 6.35
N GLN A 181 13.97 -4.65 7.15
CA GLN A 181 15.00 -5.28 7.97
C GLN A 181 14.41 -6.17 9.07
N ILE A 182 14.98 -7.36 9.25
CA ILE A 182 14.55 -8.31 10.28
C ILE A 182 14.95 -7.77 11.66
N THR A 183 13.98 -7.67 12.56
CA THR A 183 14.22 -7.28 13.96
C THR A 183 14.40 -8.51 14.83
N THR A 184 15.56 -8.62 15.46
CA THR A 184 15.81 -9.63 16.51
C THR A 184 15.47 -9.06 17.87
N VAL A 185 14.59 -9.73 18.60
CA VAL A 185 14.18 -9.35 19.95
C VAL A 185 14.89 -10.22 20.98
N TYR A 186 15.62 -9.60 21.90
CA TYR A 186 16.33 -10.25 22.99
C TYR A 186 15.57 -10.07 24.30
N ASN A 187 15.08 -11.17 24.85
CA ASN A 187 14.52 -11.21 26.21
C ASN A 187 15.66 -11.45 27.19
N LYS A 188 16.01 -10.43 27.98
CA LYS A 188 17.00 -10.60 29.05
C LYS A 188 16.32 -11.30 30.21
N VAL A 189 16.87 -12.43 30.65
CA VAL A 189 16.41 -13.13 31.85
C VAL A 189 17.55 -13.23 32.85
N ARG A 190 17.28 -12.89 34.10
CA ARG A 190 18.18 -13.11 35.22
C ARG A 190 17.83 -14.47 35.82
N VAL A 191 18.72 -15.43 35.64
CA VAL A 191 18.62 -16.77 36.22
C VAL A 191 19.54 -16.87 37.42
N SER A 192 18.98 -17.25 38.57
CA SER A 192 19.71 -17.47 39.81
C SER A 192 19.89 -18.96 40.04
N TYR A 193 21.12 -19.38 40.34
CA TYR A 193 21.45 -20.77 40.65
C TYR A 193 21.89 -20.90 42.11
N ARG A 194 21.49 -22.00 42.76
CA ARG A 194 22.14 -22.53 43.96
C ARG A 194 23.11 -23.60 43.49
N ILE A 195 24.40 -23.40 43.76
CA ILE A 195 25.46 -24.33 43.38
C ILE A 195 26.10 -24.86 44.67
N GLU A 196 26.17 -26.18 44.80
CA GLU A 196 26.86 -26.84 45.90
C GLU A 196 28.23 -27.32 45.43
N TYR A 197 29.23 -27.23 46.31
CA TYR A 197 30.60 -27.65 46.03
C TYR A 197 31.09 -28.64 47.08
N LYS A 198 31.85 -29.65 46.65
CA LYS A 198 32.63 -30.54 47.51
C LYS A 198 34.11 -30.32 47.22
N ILE A 199 34.92 -30.13 48.26
CA ILE A 199 36.38 -30.09 48.09
C ILE A 199 36.87 -31.53 47.91
N VAL A 200 37.56 -31.80 46.80
CA VAL A 200 38.20 -33.10 46.53
C VAL A 200 39.66 -32.82 46.16
N ASN A 201 40.60 -33.38 46.91
CA ASN A 201 42.05 -33.15 46.75
C ASN A 201 42.43 -31.66 46.71
N GLY A 202 41.84 -30.86 47.62
CA GLY A 202 42.08 -29.42 47.72
C GLY A 202 41.40 -28.56 46.64
N LYS A 203 40.67 -29.15 45.69
CA LYS A 203 39.98 -28.41 44.61
C LYS A 203 38.47 -28.42 44.80
N LYS A 204 37.81 -27.27 44.58
CA LYS A 204 36.35 -27.16 44.56
C LYS A 204 35.80 -27.95 43.37
N LYS A 205 34.95 -28.93 43.64
CA LYS A 205 34.21 -29.71 42.65
C LYS A 205 32.72 -29.39 42.78
N GLU A 206 32.10 -28.89 41.71
CA GLU A 206 30.65 -28.66 41.65
C GLU A 206 29.93 -30.02 41.79
N ILE A 207 29.11 -30.17 42.83
CA ILE A 207 28.33 -31.40 43.10
C ILE A 207 26.87 -31.25 42.69
N SER A 208 26.31 -30.04 42.73
CA SER A 208 24.97 -29.78 42.24
C SER A 208 24.83 -28.33 41.75
N ARG A 209 24.01 -28.13 40.72
CA ARG A 209 23.57 -26.81 40.25
C ARG A 209 22.06 -26.87 40.06
N LYS A 210 21.34 -26.09 40.85
CA LYS A 210 19.88 -25.98 40.80
C LYS A 210 19.48 -24.56 40.46
N GLU A 211 18.66 -24.37 39.42
CA GLU A 211 18.00 -23.10 39.16
C GLU A 211 17.02 -22.80 40.31
N VAL A 212 17.20 -21.68 41.00
CA VAL A 212 16.40 -21.26 42.16
C VAL A 212 15.56 -20.02 41.89
N GLY A 213 15.68 -19.43 40.69
CA GLY A 213 14.81 -18.34 40.28
C GLY A 213 15.10 -17.87 38.86
N ARG A 214 14.06 -17.44 38.16
CA ARG A 214 14.13 -16.83 36.83
C ARG A 214 13.28 -15.57 36.84
N LYS A 215 13.89 -14.42 36.56
CA LYS A 215 13.20 -13.12 36.45
C LYS A 215 13.46 -12.50 35.09
N VAL A 216 12.44 -11.94 34.43
CA VAL A 216 12.61 -11.15 33.22
C VAL A 216 13.30 -9.83 33.59
N ALA A 217 14.40 -9.52 32.92
CA ALA A 217 15.30 -8.40 33.19
C ALA A 217 15.27 -7.34 32.06
N GLY A 218 14.15 -7.29 31.33
CA GLY A 218 13.91 -6.36 30.22
C GLY A 218 14.06 -6.99 28.84
N GLN A 219 13.73 -6.22 27.83
CA GLN A 219 13.74 -6.61 26.41
C GLN A 219 14.57 -5.57 25.64
N SER A 220 15.36 -6.02 24.68
CA SER A 220 16.08 -5.14 23.74
C SER A 220 15.93 -5.69 22.34
N SER A 221 15.85 -4.83 21.33
CA SER A 221 15.79 -5.24 19.92
C SER A 221 17.06 -4.84 19.18
N SER A 222 17.36 -5.53 18.07
CA SER A 222 18.41 -5.14 17.14
C SER A 222 18.00 -5.53 15.72
N THR A 223 18.27 -4.65 14.76
CA THR A 223 18.08 -4.93 13.34
C THR A 223 19.34 -5.43 12.65
N LYS A 224 20.47 -5.48 13.39
CA LYS A 224 21.71 -6.07 12.90
C LYS A 224 21.58 -7.58 12.88
N LEU A 225 21.52 -8.16 11.67
CA LEU A 225 21.60 -9.60 11.49
C LEU A 225 23.00 -10.09 11.83
N GLY A 226 23.10 -11.01 12.80
CA GLY A 226 24.33 -11.72 13.08
C GLY A 226 24.64 -12.76 12.00
N LYS A 227 25.91 -13.19 11.91
CA LYS A 227 26.40 -14.15 10.90
C LYS A 227 25.50 -15.38 10.72
N LYS A 228 25.02 -15.96 11.82
CA LYS A 228 24.13 -17.14 11.80
C LYS A 228 22.78 -16.85 11.16
N ALA A 229 22.18 -15.70 11.48
CA ALA A 229 20.87 -15.32 10.96
C ALA A 229 20.95 -14.93 9.48
N THR A 230 22.01 -14.21 9.07
CA THR A 230 22.30 -13.96 7.66
C THR A 230 22.49 -15.27 6.89
N ALA A 231 23.31 -16.20 7.41
CA ALA A 231 23.52 -17.49 6.77
C ALA A 231 22.22 -18.30 6.63
N ALA A 232 21.34 -18.28 7.65
CA ALA A 232 20.05 -18.96 7.61
C ALA A 232 19.11 -18.34 6.56
N LEU A 233 19.00 -17.02 6.50
CA LEU A 233 18.21 -16.32 5.50
C LEU A 233 18.73 -16.61 4.09
N THR A 234 20.04 -16.47 3.88
CA THR A 234 20.69 -16.77 2.60
C THR A 234 20.46 -18.21 2.16
N ALA A 235 20.62 -19.18 3.07
CA ALA A 235 20.39 -20.59 2.77
C ALA A 235 18.93 -20.85 2.40
N TYR A 236 18.00 -20.24 3.13
CA TYR A 236 16.56 -20.36 2.86
C TYR A 236 16.16 -19.77 1.51
N LEU A 237 16.61 -18.55 1.18
CA LEU A 237 16.31 -17.93 -0.11
C LEU A 237 16.88 -18.78 -1.26
N LYS A 238 18.10 -19.30 -1.10
CA LYS A 238 18.69 -20.23 -2.06
C LYS A 238 17.87 -21.52 -2.21
N GLU A 239 17.42 -22.11 -1.11
CA GLU A 239 16.54 -23.29 -1.10
C GLU A 239 15.25 -23.04 -1.90
N MET A 240 14.72 -21.81 -1.83
CA MET A 240 13.49 -21.39 -2.52
C MET A 240 13.72 -20.83 -3.93
N GLY A 241 14.96 -20.81 -4.43
CA GLY A 241 15.28 -20.24 -5.75
C GLY A 241 15.05 -18.72 -5.84
N VAL A 242 15.24 -18.01 -4.72
CA VAL A 242 15.15 -16.54 -4.64
C VAL A 242 16.58 -15.95 -4.60
N SER A 243 16.82 -14.92 -5.39
CA SER A 243 18.07 -14.17 -5.43
C SER A 243 18.40 -13.54 -4.07
N GLN A 244 19.70 -13.44 -3.76
CA GLN A 244 20.16 -12.74 -2.58
C GLN A 244 19.94 -11.22 -2.65
N ASP A 245 19.63 -10.67 -3.83
CA ASP A 245 19.31 -9.25 -4.01
C ASP A 245 18.15 -8.80 -3.11
N VAL A 246 17.20 -9.71 -2.82
CA VAL A 246 16.11 -9.48 -1.86
C VAL A 246 16.64 -9.09 -0.47
N ILE A 247 17.79 -9.63 -0.05
CA ILE A 247 18.40 -9.27 1.24
C ILE A 247 18.84 -7.80 1.23
N GLY A 248 19.42 -7.32 0.13
CA GLY A 248 19.78 -5.92 -0.03
C GLY A 248 18.55 -5.02 0.10
N LEU A 249 17.46 -5.39 -0.58
CA LEU A 249 16.19 -4.66 -0.53
C LEU A 249 15.54 -4.69 0.87
N MET A 250 15.59 -5.84 1.57
CA MET A 250 15.15 -5.96 2.96
C MET A 250 15.94 -5.00 3.86
N MET A 251 17.26 -5.00 3.76
CA MET A 251 18.13 -4.18 4.61
C MET A 251 18.07 -2.68 4.29
N GLY A 252 17.55 -2.32 3.12
CA GLY A 252 17.31 -0.93 2.72
C GLY A 252 16.13 -0.25 3.41
N ALA A 253 15.26 -0.97 4.11
CA ALA A 253 14.13 -0.42 4.86
C ALA A 253 14.19 -0.75 6.35
N THR A 254 13.85 0.21 7.20
CA THR A 254 13.75 0.01 8.66
C THR A 254 12.47 -0.75 9.04
N PRO A 255 12.28 -1.32 10.26
CA PRO A 255 11.05 -2.04 10.58
C PRO A 255 9.82 -1.13 10.61
N ASP A 256 10.03 0.17 10.76
CA ASP A 256 8.98 1.19 10.75
C ASP A 256 8.65 1.66 9.32
N SER A 257 9.43 1.23 8.33
CA SER A 257 9.20 1.47 6.89
C SER A 257 9.11 0.15 6.12
N ILE A 258 8.70 0.19 4.85
CA ILE A 258 8.60 -1.01 4.02
C ILE A 258 9.00 -0.71 2.58
N ASN A 259 9.92 -1.51 2.04
CA ASN A 259 10.24 -1.49 0.62
C ASN A 259 9.26 -2.36 -0.12
N ILE A 260 8.40 -1.74 -0.93
CA ILE A 260 7.50 -2.47 -1.83
C ILE A 260 8.32 -3.01 -3.00
N VAL A 261 8.26 -4.32 -3.22
CA VAL A 261 8.94 -4.99 -4.32
C VAL A 261 8.11 -4.80 -5.58
N ALA A 262 8.68 -4.14 -6.59
CA ALA A 262 8.03 -4.02 -7.89
C ALA A 262 7.81 -5.42 -8.50
N PRO A 263 6.70 -5.67 -9.23
CA PRO A 263 6.41 -7.00 -9.79
C PRO A 263 7.52 -7.53 -10.69
N ALA A 264 8.10 -6.68 -11.53
CA ALA A 264 9.21 -7.05 -12.41
C ALA A 264 10.44 -7.46 -11.59
N ASP A 265 10.75 -6.75 -10.51
CA ASP A 265 11.82 -7.11 -9.58
C ASP A 265 11.52 -8.38 -8.79
N ALA A 266 10.26 -8.59 -8.39
CA ALA A 266 9.84 -9.81 -7.73
C ALA A 266 10.06 -11.02 -8.65
N VAL A 267 9.76 -10.91 -9.95
CA VAL A 267 10.03 -11.98 -10.94
C VAL A 267 11.54 -12.12 -11.20
N ARG A 268 12.25 -11.00 -11.43
CA ARG A 268 13.69 -10.99 -11.71
C ARG A 268 14.51 -11.62 -10.58
N MET A 269 14.15 -11.31 -9.33
CA MET A 269 14.79 -11.90 -8.15
C MET A 269 14.28 -13.31 -7.83
N GLY A 270 13.34 -13.85 -8.62
CA GLY A 270 12.73 -15.16 -8.36
C GLY A 270 11.93 -15.21 -7.06
N LEU A 271 11.46 -14.08 -6.54
CA LEU A 271 10.54 -14.02 -5.41
C LEU A 271 9.12 -14.42 -5.85
N ALA A 272 8.68 -13.90 -7.01
CA ALA A 272 7.53 -14.39 -7.77
C ALA A 272 8.03 -15.19 -8.99
N THR A 273 7.23 -16.14 -9.48
CA THR A 273 7.49 -16.83 -10.76
C THR A 273 6.75 -16.17 -11.91
N ASP A 274 5.62 -15.53 -11.63
CA ASP A 274 4.81 -14.84 -12.62
C ASP A 274 3.95 -13.74 -11.97
N VAL A 275 3.34 -12.90 -12.80
CA VAL A 275 2.41 -11.84 -12.40
C VAL A 275 1.06 -12.13 -13.02
N LEU A 276 0.02 -12.26 -12.17
CA LEU A 276 -1.33 -12.51 -12.66
C LEU A 276 -1.78 -11.43 -13.65
N ALA A 277 -2.38 -11.86 -14.76
CA ALA A 277 -3.06 -10.99 -15.70
C ALA A 277 -4.30 -10.33 -15.06
N TYR A 278 -4.85 -9.30 -15.72
CA TYR A 278 -5.96 -8.51 -15.18
C TYR A 278 -7.24 -9.33 -14.93
N ASN A 279 -7.46 -10.36 -15.75
CA ASN A 279 -8.59 -11.27 -15.71
C ASN A 279 -8.33 -12.51 -14.83
N GLU A 280 -7.10 -12.68 -14.35
CA GLU A 280 -6.72 -13.81 -13.49
C GLU A 280 -6.82 -13.39 -12.02
N ARG A 281 -7.26 -14.34 -11.18
CA ARG A 281 -7.45 -14.09 -9.75
C ARG A 281 -6.49 -14.95 -8.91
N PRO A 282 -6.04 -14.45 -7.74
CA PRO A 282 -5.31 -15.27 -6.78
C PRO A 282 -6.10 -16.51 -6.44
N GLY A 283 -5.46 -17.65 -6.21
CA GLY A 283 -6.17 -18.87 -5.84
C GLY A 283 -6.80 -19.65 -7.00
N MET A 284 -6.68 -19.18 -8.24
CA MET A 284 -6.76 -20.06 -9.40
C MET A 284 -5.50 -20.94 -9.46
N PRO A 285 -5.58 -22.20 -9.92
CA PRO A 285 -4.41 -23.04 -10.16
C PRO A 285 -3.65 -22.61 -11.43
N LEU A 286 -2.38 -22.98 -11.54
CA LEU A 286 -1.61 -22.79 -12.77
C LEU A 286 -2.23 -23.62 -13.91
N CYS A 287 -2.32 -23.04 -15.10
CA CYS A 287 -2.81 -23.73 -16.27
C CYS A 287 -1.93 -24.93 -16.62
N ALA A 288 -2.57 -26.05 -16.98
CA ALA A 288 -1.87 -27.14 -17.64
C ALA A 288 -1.31 -26.65 -18.99
N PRO A 289 -0.19 -27.19 -19.49
CA PRO A 289 0.41 -26.76 -20.75
C PRO A 289 -0.54 -26.84 -21.97
N ASP A 290 -1.56 -27.71 -21.89
CA ASP A 290 -2.59 -27.97 -22.89
C ASP A 290 -3.96 -27.40 -22.52
N ALA A 291 -4.04 -26.55 -21.49
CA ALA A 291 -5.29 -25.94 -21.05
C ALA A 291 -5.90 -25.06 -22.16
N MET A 292 -7.22 -25.19 -22.37
CA MET A 292 -7.98 -24.33 -23.26
C MET A 292 -7.99 -22.88 -22.76
N ALA A 293 -8.16 -21.91 -23.66
CA ALA A 293 -8.15 -20.49 -23.34
C ALA A 293 -9.26 -20.06 -22.36
N GLU A 294 -10.33 -20.84 -22.27
CA GLU A 294 -11.47 -20.62 -21.38
C GLU A 294 -11.31 -21.31 -20.00
N ALA A 295 -10.19 -22.00 -19.77
CA ALA A 295 -9.96 -22.70 -18.51
C ALA A 295 -9.79 -21.71 -17.35
N ILE A 296 -10.36 -22.05 -16.18
CA ILE A 296 -10.27 -21.22 -14.97
C ILE A 296 -8.94 -21.49 -14.26
N CYS A 297 -7.86 -20.94 -14.82
CA CYS A 297 -6.48 -21.07 -14.36
C CYS A 297 -5.67 -19.80 -14.69
N HIS A 298 -4.43 -19.71 -14.20
CA HIS A 298 -3.51 -18.60 -14.52
C HIS A 298 -2.29 -19.06 -15.32
N GLY A 299 -1.61 -18.12 -15.98
CA GLY A 299 -0.37 -18.40 -16.71
C GLY A 299 -0.61 -18.92 -18.12
N HIS A 300 -1.68 -18.47 -18.79
CA HIS A 300 -1.93 -18.80 -20.19
C HIS A 300 -0.73 -18.38 -21.07
N PRO A 301 -0.31 -19.20 -22.05
CA PRO A 301 0.74 -18.82 -22.99
C PRO A 301 0.36 -17.51 -23.70
N VAL A 302 1.29 -16.56 -23.76
CA VAL A 302 1.10 -15.34 -24.55
C VAL A 302 0.93 -15.78 -26.00
N ALA A 303 -0.26 -15.58 -26.58
CA ALA A 303 -0.48 -15.80 -28.00
C ALA A 303 0.57 -15.01 -28.79
N GLU A 304 1.34 -15.70 -29.64
CA GLU A 304 2.31 -15.08 -30.53
C GLU A 304 1.61 -13.96 -31.31
N ALA A 305 2.10 -12.73 -31.16
CA ALA A 305 1.63 -11.61 -31.97
C ALA A 305 1.88 -11.94 -33.45
N PRO A 306 0.94 -11.63 -34.37
CA PRO A 306 1.15 -11.86 -35.79
C PRO A 306 2.35 -11.04 -36.25
N VAL A 307 3.37 -11.72 -36.80
CA VAL A 307 4.53 -11.08 -37.43
C VAL A 307 4.03 -10.18 -38.57
N PRO A 308 4.21 -8.85 -38.53
CA PRO A 308 3.95 -8.03 -39.70
C PRO A 308 5.03 -8.30 -40.74
N ALA A 309 4.57 -8.56 -41.96
CA ALA A 309 5.42 -8.81 -43.12
C ALA A 309 6.46 -7.69 -43.34
N LYS A 310 7.67 -8.13 -43.71
CA LYS A 310 8.84 -7.37 -44.17
C LYS A 310 8.52 -5.96 -44.70
N ALA A 311 8.96 -4.95 -43.96
CA ALA A 311 9.33 -3.65 -44.52
C ALA A 311 10.84 -3.46 -44.33
N THR A 312 11.52 -3.35 -45.46
CA THR A 312 12.97 -3.26 -45.63
C THR A 312 13.52 -2.01 -44.96
N VAL A 313 14.45 -2.17 -43.99
CA VAL A 313 15.26 -1.06 -43.49
C VAL A 313 16.71 -1.30 -43.90
N SER A 314 17.22 -0.34 -44.66
CA SER A 314 18.59 -0.27 -45.18
C SER A 314 19.61 -0.24 -44.04
N GLN A 315 20.64 -1.07 -44.15
CA GLN A 315 21.80 -1.09 -43.25
C GLN A 315 22.77 0.06 -43.58
N ALA A 316 23.25 0.76 -42.56
CA ALA A 316 24.54 1.45 -42.49
C ALA A 316 24.87 1.75 -40.99
N PRO A 317 26.14 1.85 -40.57
CA PRO A 317 26.76 0.84 -39.72
C PRO A 317 26.97 1.25 -38.26
N VAL A 318 27.11 0.21 -37.44
CA VAL A 318 27.54 0.22 -36.04
C VAL A 318 29.00 0.68 -35.94
N GLN A 319 29.28 1.62 -35.04
CA GLN A 319 30.59 1.77 -34.40
C GLN A 319 30.42 1.53 -32.91
N ASP A 320 31.19 0.57 -32.41
CA ASP A 320 31.19 0.09 -31.04
C ASP A 320 31.96 1.01 -30.08
N ALA A 321 31.47 0.95 -28.83
CA ALA A 321 32.18 1.02 -27.56
C ALA A 321 32.68 2.38 -27.05
N ALA A 322 32.01 2.87 -26.01
CA ALA A 322 32.62 2.90 -24.69
C ALA A 322 31.53 2.74 -23.61
N ALA A 323 31.75 1.81 -22.70
CA ALA A 323 30.96 1.62 -21.50
C ALA A 323 31.00 2.87 -20.63
N ASP A 324 29.84 3.33 -20.17
CA ASP A 324 29.76 4.14 -18.97
C ASP A 324 28.62 3.64 -18.07
N THR A 325 29.01 3.38 -16.83
CA THR A 325 28.22 2.86 -15.73
C THR A 325 27.25 3.92 -15.23
N SER A 326 25.97 3.83 -15.61
CA SER A 326 24.83 4.39 -14.85
C SER A 326 23.51 3.97 -15.52
N GLU A 327 22.95 2.82 -15.14
CA GLU A 327 21.57 2.49 -15.54
C GLU A 327 20.60 3.29 -14.68
N THR A 328 20.09 4.35 -15.31
CA THR A 328 19.08 5.26 -14.80
C THR A 328 17.72 4.57 -14.76
N LEU A 329 16.91 4.87 -13.73
CA LEU A 329 15.48 4.57 -13.62
C LEU A 329 14.74 4.78 -14.97
N PRO A 330 13.64 4.05 -15.25
CA PRO A 330 12.88 4.24 -16.49
C PRO A 330 12.56 5.72 -16.67
N ARG A 331 12.99 6.30 -17.80
CA ARG A 331 12.88 7.73 -18.10
C ARG A 331 11.43 8.19 -17.90
N THR A 332 11.21 8.99 -16.87
CA THR A 332 9.95 9.69 -16.68
C THR A 332 9.83 10.79 -17.74
N ARG A 333 8.67 10.87 -18.39
CA ARG A 333 8.36 11.88 -19.41
C ARG A 333 7.77 13.12 -18.74
N PRO A 334 7.96 14.34 -19.30
CA PRO A 334 7.28 15.53 -18.82
C PRO A 334 5.76 15.33 -18.80
N MET A 335 5.09 15.94 -17.82
CA MET A 335 3.65 15.80 -17.66
C MET A 335 2.90 16.20 -18.92
N ASP A 336 2.07 15.29 -19.41
CA ASP A 336 1.19 15.49 -20.54
C ASP A 336 -0.27 15.52 -20.11
N PHE A 337 -1.04 16.37 -20.78
CA PHE A 337 -2.47 16.54 -20.56
C PHE A 337 -3.24 16.06 -21.78
N LEU A 338 -4.12 15.08 -21.59
CA LEU A 338 -5.07 14.66 -22.61
C LEU A 338 -6.49 14.79 -22.07
N VAL A 339 -7.39 15.32 -22.91
CA VAL A 339 -8.82 15.26 -22.66
C VAL A 339 -9.29 13.88 -23.06
N MET A 340 -9.84 13.14 -22.11
CA MET A 340 -10.25 11.76 -22.26
C MET A 340 -11.77 11.64 -22.22
N TYR A 341 -12.28 10.58 -22.84
CA TYR A 341 -13.67 10.16 -22.66
C TYR A 341 -13.80 8.63 -22.65
N HIS A 342 -14.87 8.16 -22.01
CA HIS A 342 -15.30 6.76 -22.05
C HIS A 342 -16.80 6.69 -22.32
N GLY A 343 -17.23 5.69 -23.10
CA GLY A 343 -18.64 5.47 -23.44
C GLY A 343 -19.04 6.04 -24.81
N ASN A 344 -20.33 5.87 -25.17
CA ASN A 344 -20.82 6.11 -26.53
C ASN A 344 -21.17 7.59 -26.83
N CYS A 345 -20.99 8.50 -25.86
CA CYS A 345 -21.23 9.95 -25.94
C CYS A 345 -22.60 10.40 -26.48
N GLN A 346 -23.56 9.47 -26.63
CA GLN A 346 -24.94 9.76 -27.04
C GLN A 346 -25.94 9.41 -25.94
N GLU A 347 -25.61 8.43 -25.09
CA GLU A 347 -26.43 8.02 -23.96
C GLU A 347 -25.69 8.25 -22.64
N GLU A 348 -24.50 7.64 -22.48
CA GLU A 348 -23.66 7.82 -21.29
C GLU A 348 -22.20 8.05 -21.73
N CYS A 349 -21.57 9.12 -21.23
CA CYS A 349 -20.13 9.27 -21.31
C CYS A 349 -19.55 10.08 -20.16
N THR A 350 -18.38 9.63 -19.71
CA THR A 350 -17.57 10.32 -18.71
C THR A 350 -16.39 11.01 -19.40
N GLN A 351 -15.99 12.16 -18.89
CA GLN A 351 -14.86 12.92 -19.43
C GLN A 351 -13.95 13.41 -18.32
N TRP A 352 -12.64 13.38 -18.56
CA TRP A 352 -11.64 13.86 -17.61
C TRP A 352 -10.40 14.41 -18.33
N ILE A 353 -9.57 15.15 -17.58
CA ILE A 353 -8.25 15.58 -18.00
C ILE A 353 -7.25 14.59 -17.39
N SER A 354 -6.60 13.79 -18.22
CA SER A 354 -5.53 12.88 -17.80
C SER A 354 -4.21 13.65 -17.72
N ALA A 355 -3.68 13.81 -16.50
CA ALA A 355 -2.40 14.46 -16.20
C ALA A 355 -1.38 13.40 -15.77
N ASP A 356 -0.50 12.97 -16.68
CA ASP A 356 0.43 11.85 -16.48
C ASP A 356 1.87 12.27 -16.78
N GLY A 357 2.79 11.89 -15.90
CA GLY A 357 4.22 12.19 -16.04
C GLY A 357 4.73 13.13 -14.96
N ASP A 358 5.97 13.60 -15.11
CA ASP A 358 6.64 14.39 -14.09
C ASP A 358 6.31 15.88 -14.20
N ILE A 359 6.16 16.53 -13.05
CA ILE A 359 5.89 17.97 -13.00
C ILE A 359 7.17 18.71 -13.35
N THR A 360 7.17 19.37 -14.51
CA THR A 360 8.29 20.20 -14.98
C THR A 360 7.90 21.69 -14.98
N PRO A 361 8.87 22.62 -15.09
CA PRO A 361 8.58 24.06 -15.19
C PRO A 361 7.60 24.45 -16.31
N ASP A 362 7.52 23.66 -17.39
CA ASP A 362 6.60 23.90 -18.51
C ASP A 362 5.18 23.36 -18.27
N THR A 363 4.98 22.55 -17.22
CA THR A 363 3.70 21.88 -16.93
C THR A 363 2.54 22.88 -16.74
N PRO A 364 2.68 24.00 -16.01
CA PRO A 364 1.61 24.98 -15.86
C PRO A 364 1.15 25.59 -17.20
N ALA A 365 2.08 25.88 -18.11
CA ALA A 365 1.75 26.42 -19.43
C ALA A 365 0.96 25.41 -20.28
N ARG A 366 1.30 24.11 -20.18
CA ARG A 366 0.56 23.03 -20.87
C ARG A 366 -0.84 22.86 -20.32
N LEU A 367 -1.01 22.93 -19.00
CA LEU A 367 -2.34 22.90 -18.37
C LEU A 367 -3.17 24.10 -18.82
N GLU A 368 -2.60 25.31 -18.79
CA GLU A 368 -3.30 26.53 -19.20
C GLU A 368 -3.82 26.44 -20.64
N ALA A 369 -3.03 25.87 -21.57
CA ALA A 369 -3.46 25.67 -22.95
C ALA A 369 -4.68 24.74 -23.07
N ILE A 370 -4.72 23.66 -22.29
CA ILE A 370 -5.86 22.74 -22.25
C ILE A 370 -7.08 23.43 -21.63
N LEU A 371 -6.91 24.17 -20.52
CA LEU A 371 -8.01 24.89 -19.87
C LEU A 371 -8.62 25.95 -20.80
N LYS A 372 -7.79 26.69 -21.56
CA LYS A 372 -8.26 27.62 -22.59
C LYS A 372 -9.07 26.92 -23.70
N THR A 373 -8.66 25.71 -24.08
CA THR A 373 -9.37 24.91 -25.09
C THR A 373 -10.72 24.39 -24.56
N LEU A 374 -10.80 24.10 -23.26
CA LEU A 374 -12.02 23.62 -22.60
C LEU A 374 -13.03 24.75 -22.29
N GLY A 375 -12.58 26.01 -22.18
CA GLY A 375 -13.43 27.16 -21.90
C GLY A 375 -14.09 27.07 -20.52
N GLU A 376 -15.41 27.15 -20.45
CA GLU A 376 -16.16 27.04 -19.19
C GLU A 376 -16.37 25.60 -18.70
N ARG A 377 -15.90 24.58 -19.46
CA ARG A 377 -16.09 23.17 -19.10
C ARG A 377 -15.20 22.78 -17.92
N LYS A 378 -15.84 22.33 -16.84
CA LYS A 378 -15.17 21.83 -15.64
C LYS A 378 -15.02 20.32 -15.70
N LEU A 379 -13.89 19.85 -16.19
CA LEU A 379 -13.54 18.43 -16.19
C LEU A 379 -12.64 18.09 -14.98
N PRO A 380 -12.78 16.90 -14.38
CA PRO A 380 -11.92 16.44 -13.30
C PRO A 380 -10.49 16.23 -13.82
N VAL A 381 -9.50 16.60 -13.02
CA VAL A 381 -8.08 16.38 -13.31
C VAL A 381 -7.64 15.10 -12.61
N VAL A 382 -7.31 14.09 -13.39
CA VAL A 382 -6.87 12.77 -12.92
C VAL A 382 -5.34 12.72 -12.98
N LEU A 383 -4.70 12.60 -11.82
CA LEU A 383 -3.27 12.69 -11.63
C LEU A 383 -2.59 11.30 -11.61
N GLN A 384 -1.48 11.18 -12.34
CA GLN A 384 -0.55 10.04 -12.31
C GLN A 384 0.89 10.57 -12.40
N SER A 385 1.55 10.77 -11.27
CA SER A 385 2.86 11.47 -11.26
C SER A 385 3.74 11.10 -10.07
N ASN A 386 5.05 11.02 -10.33
CA ASN A 386 6.07 10.86 -9.29
C ASN A 386 6.39 12.20 -8.57
N GLY A 387 5.79 13.31 -9.03
CA GLY A 387 6.16 14.66 -8.64
C GLY A 387 7.19 15.26 -9.59
N GLY A 388 7.98 16.21 -9.09
CA GLY A 388 8.91 17.02 -9.86
C GLY A 388 9.06 18.41 -9.24
N ASP A 389 9.10 19.44 -10.08
CA ASP A 389 9.34 20.82 -9.69
C ASP A 389 8.24 21.38 -8.75
N MET A 390 8.65 21.94 -7.62
CA MET A 390 7.75 22.41 -6.56
C MET A 390 7.02 23.71 -6.94
N ASP A 391 7.73 24.67 -7.53
CA ASP A 391 7.14 25.96 -7.92
C ASP A 391 6.12 25.74 -9.05
N ALA A 392 6.41 24.84 -9.99
CA ALA A 392 5.47 24.39 -11.02
C ALA A 392 4.24 23.68 -10.42
N ALA A 393 4.42 22.84 -9.39
CA ALA A 393 3.30 22.20 -8.69
C ALA A 393 2.40 23.24 -8.00
N PHE A 394 2.98 24.25 -7.34
CA PHE A 394 2.20 25.35 -6.75
C PHE A 394 1.42 26.13 -7.81
N ALA A 395 2.06 26.48 -8.93
CA ALA A 395 1.42 27.19 -10.02
C ALA A 395 0.27 26.36 -10.62
N MET A 396 0.53 25.10 -10.95
CA MET A 396 -0.47 24.16 -11.46
C MET A 396 -1.66 24.02 -10.51
N GLY A 397 -1.42 23.82 -9.21
CA GLY A 397 -2.51 23.67 -8.27
C GLY A 397 -3.30 24.96 -8.04
N ARG A 398 -2.66 26.15 -8.07
CA ARG A 398 -3.42 27.43 -8.05
C ARG A 398 -4.34 27.56 -9.28
N MET A 399 -3.91 27.10 -10.46
CA MET A 399 -4.75 27.07 -11.66
C MET A 399 -5.95 26.12 -11.49
N VAL A 400 -5.72 24.90 -10.99
CA VAL A 400 -6.77 23.92 -10.71
C VAL A 400 -7.80 24.46 -9.70
N ARG A 401 -7.34 25.07 -8.61
CA ARG A 401 -8.19 25.70 -7.60
C ARG A 401 -8.99 26.87 -8.17
N ALA A 402 -8.35 27.76 -8.92
CA ALA A 402 -9.00 28.92 -9.53
C ALA A 402 -10.08 28.52 -10.55
N ALA A 403 -9.84 27.45 -11.31
CA ALA A 403 -10.82 26.87 -12.22
C ALA A 403 -11.92 26.06 -11.51
N GLY A 404 -11.76 25.80 -10.20
CA GLY A 404 -12.71 25.04 -9.39
C GLY A 404 -12.86 23.60 -9.87
N LEU A 405 -11.77 22.98 -10.32
CA LEU A 405 -11.77 21.63 -10.85
C LEU A 405 -11.66 20.60 -9.74
N GLU A 406 -12.26 19.43 -9.96
CA GLU A 406 -12.00 18.26 -9.13
C GLU A 406 -10.59 17.73 -9.37
N THR A 407 -9.92 17.24 -8.33
CA THR A 407 -8.71 16.43 -8.47
C THR A 407 -8.93 15.02 -7.98
N SER A 408 -8.35 14.05 -8.70
CA SER A 408 -8.32 12.66 -8.29
C SER A 408 -7.04 11.96 -8.76
N ILE A 409 -6.81 10.73 -8.31
CA ILE A 409 -5.61 9.95 -8.68
C ILE A 409 -6.06 8.73 -9.47
N GLY A 410 -5.60 8.62 -10.72
CA GLY A 410 -6.00 7.56 -11.62
C GLY A 410 -5.00 7.37 -12.76
N ARG A 411 -4.84 6.12 -13.20
CA ARG A 411 -4.03 5.74 -14.36
C ARG A 411 -4.94 5.66 -15.57
N THR A 412 -4.66 6.48 -16.57
CA THR A 412 -5.35 6.46 -17.86
C THR A 412 -4.75 5.40 -18.76
N GLN A 413 -5.60 4.60 -19.40
CA GLN A 413 -5.22 3.59 -20.38
C GLN A 413 -6.00 3.79 -21.69
N LEU A 414 -5.28 3.89 -22.80
CA LEU A 414 -5.86 4.00 -24.13
C LEU A 414 -6.12 2.60 -24.73
N PRO A 415 -7.13 2.45 -25.60
CA PRO A 415 -7.40 1.19 -26.27
C PRO A 415 -6.23 0.78 -27.17
N ASN A 416 -6.03 -0.53 -27.33
CA ASN A 416 -5.00 -1.12 -28.19
C ASN A 416 -3.55 -0.73 -27.87
N CYS A 417 -3.28 -0.17 -26.69
CA CYS A 417 -1.93 0.14 -26.25
C CYS A 417 -1.27 -1.02 -25.46
N PRO A 418 0.06 -1.23 -25.61
CA PRO A 418 0.80 -2.23 -24.83
C PRO A 418 0.69 -2.00 -23.32
N LYS A 419 0.70 -3.08 -22.52
CA LYS A 419 0.62 -2.99 -21.04
C LYS A 419 1.73 -2.11 -20.41
N LEU A 420 2.90 -2.07 -21.04
CA LEU A 420 4.06 -1.28 -20.62
C LEU A 420 4.05 0.17 -21.13
N ASP A 421 3.17 0.49 -22.08
CA ASP A 421 2.98 1.83 -22.64
C ASP A 421 1.46 2.13 -22.73
N PRO A 422 0.80 2.40 -21.58
CA PRO A 422 -0.66 2.53 -21.53
C PRO A 422 -1.20 3.78 -22.25
N ARG A 423 -0.31 4.69 -22.70
CA ARG A 423 -0.63 5.92 -23.43
C ARG A 423 0.15 6.01 -24.75
N CYS A 424 0.18 4.90 -25.47
CA CYS A 424 0.86 4.80 -26.76
C CYS A 424 0.37 5.87 -27.74
N ILE A 425 1.31 6.52 -28.43
CA ILE A 425 1.03 7.64 -29.35
C ILE A 425 0.04 7.25 -30.45
N ALA A 426 0.07 5.98 -30.88
CA ALA A 426 -0.79 5.46 -31.95
C ALA A 426 -2.29 5.56 -31.64
N SER A 427 -2.68 5.52 -30.36
CA SER A 427 -4.09 5.58 -29.94
C SER A 427 -4.54 6.98 -29.51
N ILE A 428 -3.64 7.97 -29.51
CA ILE A 428 -4.00 9.36 -29.16
C ILE A 428 -4.76 9.98 -30.33
N ALA A 429 -5.91 10.60 -30.05
CA ALA A 429 -6.69 11.28 -31.08
C ALA A 429 -5.88 12.45 -31.67
N LYS A 430 -5.88 12.57 -33.00
CA LYS A 430 -5.19 13.67 -33.71
C LYS A 430 -5.83 15.04 -33.44
N SER A 431 -7.10 15.05 -33.07
CA SER A 431 -7.86 16.22 -32.64
C SER A 431 -9.03 15.79 -31.75
N GLY A 432 -9.36 16.61 -30.74
CA GLY A 432 -10.48 16.34 -29.84
C GLY A 432 -10.16 15.37 -28.68
N PRO A 433 -11.19 14.91 -27.95
CA PRO A 433 -11.01 14.01 -26.81
C PRO A 433 -10.61 12.60 -27.29
N THR A 434 -9.75 11.94 -26.51
CA THR A 434 -9.25 10.59 -26.81
C THR A 434 -10.05 9.55 -26.02
N GLU A 435 -10.44 8.46 -26.69
CA GLU A 435 -11.13 7.36 -26.02
C GLU A 435 -10.17 6.62 -25.09
N GLY A 436 -10.63 6.29 -23.89
CA GLY A 436 -9.83 5.49 -22.95
C GLY A 436 -10.61 5.10 -21.71
N GLU A 437 -9.88 4.51 -20.78
CA GLU A 437 -10.36 4.10 -19.46
C GLU A 437 -9.45 4.68 -18.38
N VAL A 438 -9.98 4.82 -17.17
CA VAL A 438 -9.28 5.38 -16.02
C VAL A 438 -9.45 4.44 -14.84
N PHE A 439 -8.35 4.22 -14.12
CA PHE A 439 -8.32 3.26 -13.01
C PHE A 439 -7.65 3.86 -11.78
N ALA A 440 -8.27 3.76 -10.61
CA ALA A 440 -7.63 4.14 -9.35
C ALA A 440 -6.48 3.16 -8.96
N GLY A 441 -6.61 1.88 -9.31
CA GLY A 441 -5.60 0.87 -9.00
C GLY A 441 -4.23 1.21 -9.58
N ARG A 442 -3.15 1.04 -8.79
CA ARG A 442 -1.75 1.41 -9.11
C ARG A 442 -1.55 2.84 -9.62
N ALA A 443 -2.57 3.68 -9.56
CA ALA A 443 -2.40 5.09 -9.76
C ALA A 443 -1.67 5.65 -8.56
N TYR A 444 -0.80 6.63 -8.78
CA TYR A 444 0.05 7.20 -7.78
C TYR A 444 0.18 8.71 -8.02
N CYS A 445 0.15 9.44 -6.93
CA CYS A 445 0.45 10.85 -6.90
C CYS A 445 1.45 11.02 -5.77
N LEU A 446 2.73 11.03 -6.13
CA LEU A 446 3.84 11.02 -5.18
C LEU A 446 4.51 12.39 -5.15
N SER A 447 5.19 12.66 -4.04
CA SER A 447 5.98 13.87 -3.85
C SER A 447 5.16 15.15 -4.10
N THR A 448 5.65 16.06 -4.96
CA THR A 448 4.99 17.32 -5.32
C THR A 448 3.68 17.14 -6.09
N CYS A 449 3.37 15.95 -6.61
CA CYS A 449 2.03 15.68 -7.14
C CYS A 449 0.96 15.85 -6.06
N THR A 450 1.21 15.41 -4.83
CA THR A 450 0.25 15.52 -3.73
C THR A 450 -0.06 16.98 -3.39
N VAL A 451 0.89 17.88 -3.63
CA VAL A 451 0.66 19.33 -3.51
C VAL A 451 -0.44 19.75 -4.49
N VAL A 452 -0.34 19.35 -5.76
CA VAL A 452 -1.38 19.61 -6.76
C VAL A 452 -2.72 18.96 -6.38
N LEU A 453 -2.70 17.71 -5.89
CA LEU A 453 -3.91 17.01 -5.46
C LEU A 453 -4.73 17.83 -4.43
N THR A 454 -4.06 18.50 -3.49
CA THR A 454 -4.75 19.29 -2.46
C THR A 454 -5.55 20.47 -3.03
N SER A 455 -5.30 20.89 -4.27
CA SER A 455 -5.96 22.04 -4.87
C SER A 455 -7.37 21.78 -5.44
N GLY A 456 -7.80 20.52 -5.49
CA GLY A 456 -9.11 20.17 -6.07
C GLY A 456 -10.31 20.53 -5.20
N THR A 457 -11.43 20.79 -5.86
CA THR A 457 -12.76 21.01 -5.28
C THR A 457 -13.81 20.20 -6.06
N PRO A 458 -14.12 18.96 -5.63
CA PRO A 458 -13.56 18.20 -4.51
C PRO A 458 -12.19 17.57 -4.84
N ARG A 459 -11.55 16.94 -3.84
CA ARG A 459 -10.28 16.20 -3.94
C ARG A 459 -10.51 14.77 -3.46
N ILE A 460 -10.82 13.88 -4.40
CA ILE A 460 -11.31 12.52 -4.15
C ILE A 460 -10.32 11.48 -4.64
N VAL A 461 -10.14 10.41 -3.87
CA VAL A 461 -9.16 9.36 -4.24
C VAL A 461 -9.76 7.97 -4.10
N GLY A 462 -9.56 7.15 -5.13
CA GLY A 462 -9.91 5.72 -5.14
C GLY A 462 -8.81 4.87 -4.49
N TYR A 463 -8.57 3.65 -4.94
CA TYR A 463 -7.51 2.77 -4.43
C TYR A 463 -6.12 3.10 -5.00
N SER A 464 -5.67 4.34 -4.76
CA SER A 464 -4.44 4.92 -5.34
C SER A 464 -3.40 5.26 -4.26
N ALA A 465 -2.13 5.33 -4.64
CA ALA A 465 -1.03 5.69 -3.74
C ALA A 465 -0.86 7.22 -3.62
N ILE A 466 -0.83 7.71 -2.38
CA ILE A 466 -0.59 9.13 -2.07
C ILE A 466 0.76 9.23 -1.38
N GLY A 467 1.74 9.84 -2.05
CA GLY A 467 3.09 10.01 -1.52
C GLY A 467 3.33 11.43 -1.06
N LEU A 468 3.83 11.62 0.16
CA LEU A 468 4.17 12.95 0.67
C LEU A 468 5.58 13.38 0.26
N VAL A 469 5.79 14.70 0.18
CA VAL A 469 7.10 15.32 0.01
C VAL A 469 7.45 16.16 1.23
N ARG A 470 8.71 16.09 1.65
CA ARG A 470 9.28 17.08 2.56
C ARG A 470 9.88 18.24 1.75
N PRO A 471 9.37 19.47 1.86
CA PRO A 471 9.94 20.63 1.16
C PRO A 471 11.36 20.92 1.65
N ALA A 472 12.17 21.63 0.85
CA ALA A 472 13.45 22.15 1.33
C ALA A 472 13.22 23.30 2.33
N ALA A 473 14.19 23.54 3.23
CA ALA A 473 14.07 24.60 4.23
C ALA A 473 13.82 26.00 3.62
N ALA A 474 14.34 26.26 2.42
CA ALA A 474 14.12 27.50 1.68
C ALA A 474 12.68 27.66 1.15
N GLU A 475 11.93 26.56 1.06
CA GLU A 475 10.58 26.51 0.46
C GLU A 475 9.47 26.49 1.51
N TYR A 476 9.80 26.36 2.81
CA TYR A 476 8.81 26.23 3.89
C TYR A 476 7.78 27.35 3.87
N THR A 477 8.19 28.61 3.77
CA THR A 477 7.26 29.75 3.79
C THR A 477 6.26 29.69 2.63
N LYS A 478 6.73 29.36 1.42
CA LYS A 478 5.86 29.20 0.23
C LYS A 478 4.92 28.01 0.38
N PHE A 479 5.45 26.90 0.89
CA PHE A 479 4.72 25.66 1.11
C PHE A 479 3.58 25.84 2.13
N PHE A 480 3.85 26.51 3.25
CA PHE A 480 2.83 26.83 4.26
C PHE A 480 1.73 27.73 3.70
N ALA A 481 2.11 28.82 3.02
CA ALA A 481 1.15 29.72 2.40
C ALA A 481 0.25 28.97 1.43
N TYR A 482 0.81 28.06 0.62
CA TYR A 482 0.04 27.25 -0.29
C TYR A 482 -0.95 26.32 0.42
N PHE A 483 -0.53 25.60 1.47
CA PHE A 483 -1.43 24.67 2.17
C PHE A 483 -2.57 25.39 2.91
N ASP A 484 -2.28 26.58 3.45
CA ASP A 484 -3.29 27.47 4.04
C ASP A 484 -4.30 27.94 2.98
N GLU A 485 -3.82 28.40 1.81
CA GLU A 485 -4.67 28.74 0.67
C GLU A 485 -5.55 27.55 0.20
N MET A 486 -5.05 26.32 0.31
CA MET A 486 -5.77 25.11 -0.08
C MET A 486 -6.64 24.51 1.03
N GLY A 487 -6.68 25.11 2.23
CA GLY A 487 -7.47 24.63 3.36
C GLY A 487 -7.09 23.22 3.81
N VAL A 488 -5.79 22.94 3.89
CA VAL A 488 -5.24 21.67 4.43
C VAL A 488 -4.82 21.90 5.88
N ARG A 489 -5.06 20.91 6.76
CA ARG A 489 -4.83 21.09 8.20
C ARG A 489 -3.35 21.16 8.56
N ALA A 490 -3.03 21.92 9.61
CA ALA A 490 -1.66 22.10 10.10
C ALA A 490 -0.98 20.79 10.53
N GLU A 491 -1.71 19.78 11.01
CA GLU A 491 -1.13 18.50 11.42
C GLU A 491 -0.58 17.68 10.23
N THR A 492 -1.03 17.98 9.01
CA THR A 492 -0.45 17.44 7.76
C THR A 492 1.01 17.83 7.62
N TYR A 493 1.36 19.03 8.05
CA TYR A 493 2.72 19.53 8.00
C TYR A 493 3.65 18.74 8.94
N GLU A 494 3.21 18.45 10.17
CA GLU A 494 4.02 17.66 11.12
C GLU A 494 4.34 16.26 10.56
N MET A 495 3.36 15.62 9.92
CA MET A 495 3.54 14.34 9.21
C MET A 495 4.48 14.44 8.00
N MET A 496 4.39 15.51 7.21
CA MET A 496 5.28 15.74 6.06
C MET A 496 6.73 16.07 6.49
N MET A 497 6.92 16.65 7.67
CA MET A 497 8.23 16.99 8.23
C MET A 497 8.94 15.80 8.88
N LEU A 498 8.21 14.75 9.22
CA LEU A 498 8.76 13.44 9.65
C LEU A 498 9.23 12.59 8.45
N ALA A 499 8.79 12.89 7.22
CA ALA A 499 9.28 12.23 6.02
C ALA A 499 10.74 12.64 5.74
N THR A 500 11.61 11.67 5.45
CA THR A 500 12.98 11.96 4.98
C THR A 500 12.91 12.37 3.50
N SER A 501 13.75 13.32 3.07
CA SER A 501 13.68 13.96 1.75
C SER A 501 13.98 13.03 0.54
N ILE A 502 14.05 11.72 0.76
CA ILE A 502 14.43 10.72 -0.24
C ILE A 502 13.42 9.53 -0.31
N GLU A 503 12.45 9.43 0.61
CA GLU A 503 11.50 8.31 0.63
C GLU A 503 10.09 8.75 0.21
N GLN A 504 9.56 8.17 -0.87
CA GLN A 504 8.16 8.28 -1.30
C GLN A 504 7.26 7.52 -0.30
N GLY A 505 7.04 8.11 0.88
CA GLY A 505 6.17 7.57 1.90
C GLY A 505 4.72 7.60 1.46
N ASN A 506 4.16 6.43 1.14
CA ASN A 506 2.74 6.29 0.82
C ASN A 506 1.90 6.36 2.10
N ILE A 507 0.94 7.28 2.17
CA ILE A 507 -0.02 7.38 3.28
C ILE A 507 -1.31 6.62 2.99
N LEU A 508 -1.95 6.10 4.04
CA LEU A 508 -3.26 5.47 3.94
C LEU A 508 -4.33 6.51 3.59
N ARG A 509 -5.38 6.10 2.87
CA ARG A 509 -6.47 7.01 2.45
C ARG A 509 -7.28 7.55 3.62
N SER A 510 -7.50 6.74 4.65
CA SER A 510 -8.11 7.20 5.91
C SER A 510 -7.27 8.30 6.56
N GLN A 511 -5.95 8.09 6.61
CA GLN A 511 -5.02 9.08 7.11
C GLN A 511 -4.99 10.35 6.22
N ALA A 512 -5.04 10.21 4.90
CA ALA A 512 -5.14 11.34 3.99
C ALA A 512 -6.44 12.14 4.19
N LEU A 513 -7.55 11.47 4.52
CA LEU A 513 -8.83 12.09 4.84
C LEU A 513 -8.76 12.82 6.18
N ASP A 514 -8.19 12.19 7.21
CA ASP A 514 -8.01 12.79 8.53
C ASP A 514 -7.13 14.04 8.48
N LEU A 515 -6.04 13.99 7.70
CA LEU A 515 -5.14 15.11 7.45
C LEU A 515 -5.77 16.19 6.54
N GLY A 516 -6.91 15.89 5.91
CA GLY A 516 -7.56 16.79 4.98
C GLY A 516 -6.81 16.96 3.67
N ILE A 517 -5.89 16.04 3.31
CA ILE A 517 -5.26 15.99 1.98
C ILE A 517 -6.30 15.63 0.91
N ILE A 518 -7.27 14.79 1.29
CA ILE A 518 -8.45 14.47 0.48
C ILE A 518 -9.71 14.84 1.27
N ASN A 519 -10.84 15.03 0.58
CA ASN A 519 -12.13 15.32 1.21
C ASN A 519 -13.23 14.31 0.81
N GLY A 520 -12.87 13.27 0.06
CA GLY A 520 -13.74 12.15 -0.27
C GLY A 520 -12.94 10.92 -0.71
N ILE A 521 -13.54 9.75 -0.55
CA ILE A 521 -13.00 8.48 -1.01
C ILE A 521 -13.98 7.94 -2.05
N ILE A 522 -13.46 7.55 -3.21
CA ILE A 522 -14.29 6.99 -4.28
C ILE A 522 -14.83 5.61 -3.82
N PRO A 523 -16.16 5.37 -3.85
CA PRO A 523 -16.76 4.11 -3.47
C PRO A 523 -16.24 2.91 -4.28
N TYR A 524 -16.39 1.71 -3.72
CA TYR A 524 -15.97 0.48 -4.40
C TYR A 524 -16.84 0.22 -5.63
N GLY A 525 -16.23 0.15 -6.83
CA GLY A 525 -16.94 -0.03 -8.11
C GLY A 525 -17.05 1.23 -8.96
N GLU A 526 -16.54 2.37 -8.46
CA GLU A 526 -16.43 3.63 -9.21
C GLU A 526 -14.96 3.97 -9.50
N GLU A 527 -14.72 4.64 -10.62
CA GLU A 527 -13.38 5.03 -11.07
C GLU A 527 -13.18 6.56 -11.03
N PRO A 528 -11.93 7.05 -10.86
CA PRO A 528 -11.61 8.48 -10.86
C PRO A 528 -12.13 9.19 -12.11
N GLY A 529 -12.80 10.32 -11.95
CA GLY A 529 -13.33 11.09 -13.07
C GLY A 529 -14.63 10.56 -13.68
N SER A 530 -15.30 9.60 -13.03
CA SER A 530 -16.60 9.06 -13.46
C SER A 530 -17.79 10.01 -13.25
N HIS A 531 -17.58 11.25 -12.80
CA HIS A 531 -18.63 12.14 -12.32
C HIS A 531 -19.03 13.28 -13.28
N VAL A 532 -18.32 13.48 -14.41
CA VAL A 532 -18.64 14.58 -15.35
C VAL A 532 -19.07 14.05 -16.71
N CYS A 533 -20.31 14.39 -17.08
CA CYS A 533 -20.96 14.01 -18.33
C CYS A 533 -20.36 14.76 -19.52
N GLY A 534 -20.24 14.11 -20.68
CA GLY A 534 -19.92 14.82 -21.93
C GLY A 534 -21.05 15.73 -22.43
N PRO A 535 -20.73 16.66 -23.35
CA PRO A 535 -21.65 17.75 -23.76
C PRO A 535 -22.95 17.26 -24.42
N ASP A 536 -22.92 16.08 -25.05
CA ASP A 536 -24.05 15.52 -25.81
C ASP A 536 -24.75 14.35 -25.07
N ALA A 537 -24.29 13.99 -23.87
CA ALA A 537 -24.83 12.85 -23.12
C ALA A 537 -26.17 13.16 -22.43
N LYS A 538 -27.03 12.13 -22.33
CA LYS A 538 -28.29 12.18 -21.57
C LYS A 538 -28.00 11.97 -20.08
N GLU A 539 -28.88 12.47 -19.23
CA GLU A 539 -28.76 12.30 -17.77
C GLU A 539 -29.07 10.86 -17.37
N SER A 540 -28.21 10.25 -16.54
CA SER A 540 -28.36 8.86 -16.07
C SER A 540 -27.79 8.66 -14.65
N LEU A 541 -27.96 7.46 -14.07
CA LEU A 541 -27.38 7.10 -12.76
C LEU A 541 -25.84 7.18 -12.75
N ARG A 542 -25.18 7.03 -13.91
CA ARG A 542 -23.72 7.17 -14.08
C ARG A 542 -23.31 8.56 -14.59
N CYS A 543 -24.28 9.41 -14.89
CA CYS A 543 -24.13 10.73 -15.49
C CYS A 543 -25.19 11.70 -14.91
N PRO A 544 -25.17 12.01 -13.60
CA PRO A 544 -26.13 12.93 -13.00
C PRO A 544 -25.79 14.38 -13.39
N ARG A 545 -26.75 15.15 -13.94
CA ARG A 545 -26.48 16.55 -14.36
C ARG A 545 -26.39 17.53 -13.19
N ASN A 546 -26.86 17.13 -12.01
CA ASN A 546 -26.86 17.95 -10.81
C ASN A 546 -26.59 17.12 -9.54
N GLN A 547 -25.33 16.96 -9.15
CA GLN A 547 -24.99 16.77 -7.74
C GLN A 547 -23.77 17.61 -7.36
N LYS A 548 -23.93 18.43 -6.31
CA LYS A 548 -22.82 18.73 -5.39
C LYS A 548 -22.37 17.38 -4.87
N ALA A 549 -21.08 17.05 -5.02
CA ALA A 549 -20.48 15.83 -4.48
C ALA A 549 -21.03 15.54 -3.07
N GLU A 550 -21.77 14.44 -2.92
CA GLU A 550 -22.33 14.05 -1.64
C GLU A 550 -21.17 13.47 -0.81
N ILE A 551 -20.52 14.37 -0.06
CA ILE A 551 -19.51 14.02 0.93
C ILE A 551 -20.24 13.25 2.03
N VAL A 552 -20.02 11.94 2.13
CA VAL A 552 -20.43 11.17 3.32
C VAL A 552 -19.59 11.68 4.49
N PRO A 553 -20.14 12.41 5.47
CA PRO A 553 -19.36 12.92 6.59
C PRO A 553 -19.02 11.74 7.52
N ALA A 554 -17.86 11.81 8.17
CA ALA A 554 -17.32 10.80 9.09
C ALA A 554 -18.26 10.36 10.24
N ALA A 555 -19.41 11.02 10.43
CA ALA A 555 -20.38 10.70 11.46
C ALA A 555 -21.34 9.54 11.11
N ALA A 556 -21.36 9.04 9.87
CA ALA A 556 -22.25 7.94 9.47
C ALA A 556 -21.62 6.53 9.58
N LEU A 557 -20.36 6.43 10.02
CA LEU A 557 -19.65 5.14 10.22
C LEU A 557 -19.79 4.58 11.64
N ALA A 558 -20.66 5.17 12.47
CA ALA A 558 -21.03 4.64 13.77
C ALA A 558 -22.51 4.28 13.77
N ASN A 559 -22.84 3.12 13.19
CA ASN A 559 -23.90 2.21 13.64
C ASN A 559 -23.83 0.88 12.89
#